data_AF-A0A1V5IB98-F1
#
_entry.id   AF-A0A1V5IB98-F1
#
_cell.length_a   1.000
_cell.length_b   1.000
_cell.length_c   1.000
_cell.angle_alpha   90.00
_cell.angle_beta   90.00
_cell.angle_gamma   90.00
#
_symmetry.space_group_name_H-M   'P 1'
#
loop_
_entity.id
_entity.type
_entity.pdbx_description
1 polymer ?
#
loop_
_entity_poly.entity_id
_entity_poly.type
_entity_poly.pdbx_seq_one_letter_code
_entity_poly.pdbx_strand_id
1 'polypeptide(L)'
;MGAWTLGGAPGTNTLTATAAGLAGSPVTFTATGDAGILAVRLHGVPIRSYSLAELQALTPFAGFAGYRNNQGAITGPAAVTGVKVTDIVGDALGAPLAEDGSVDVVAGGDKPTTRNFTHDRLVNFADFVMYDATTNTVVALGDLTGPLACILIYDDPGGQIMPADRGPLRFILADALDENAVMFPANEAVSNVVALDVLTPATQMALYEGNDQTASAGTAVPVAPSVRVTDAGDNPVPGVHVTFAVASGGGSVTGADAVSGADGIAAVGSWTLGGTPGENTLTATVAGLAGSPVTFTATGDAGILTVKEEDVAVRSYSLAELQALPPFTGIAGFRKSTGTIIGPEAVTGAKVTDIVADALGAPLAADQSVVVTAADAVTKTFAYDRLVTFAGFEMYRAPDNVPVAFSDLVGPVACVLVYENPAGAVMPVDKGPLRFCLVDAAAADSVVMSPGGDSVSSVNELNVVGP
;
A
#
# COMPACT_ATOMS: atom_id res chain seq x y z
N MET A 1 0.24 32.94 -6.63
CA MET A 1 -0.18 31.55 -6.95
C MET A 1 0.84 30.96 -7.89
N GLY A 2 1.17 29.67 -7.75
CA GLY A 2 1.99 28.93 -8.70
C GLY A 2 1.25 28.66 -10.01
N ALA A 3 1.81 27.79 -10.87
CA ALA A 3 1.18 27.39 -12.12
C ALA A 3 -0.17 26.67 -11.88
N TRP A 4 -1.15 26.90 -12.76
CA TRP A 4 -2.43 26.18 -12.79
C TRP A 4 -2.35 25.06 -13.82
N THR A 5 -2.32 23.81 -13.36
CA THR A 5 -2.40 22.62 -14.21
C THR A 5 -3.87 22.31 -14.51
N LEU A 6 -4.24 22.20 -15.79
CA LEU A 6 -5.60 21.85 -16.22
C LEU A 6 -5.84 20.34 -16.05
N GLY A 7 -7.10 19.94 -15.86
CA GLY A 7 -7.46 18.52 -15.88
C GLY A 7 -7.29 17.92 -17.28
N GLY A 8 -6.98 16.61 -17.37
CA GLY A 8 -6.68 15.92 -18.63
C GLY A 8 -7.85 15.77 -19.62
N ALA A 9 -8.99 16.42 -19.37
CA ALA A 9 -10.14 16.43 -20.28
C ALA A 9 -10.13 17.71 -21.13
N PRO A 10 -10.33 17.61 -22.45
CA PRO A 10 -10.46 18.78 -23.30
C PRO A 10 -11.66 19.62 -22.88
N GLY A 11 -11.51 20.94 -22.96
CA GLY A 11 -12.60 21.88 -22.67
C GLY A 11 -12.18 23.09 -21.84
N THR A 12 -13.17 23.95 -21.59
CA THR A 12 -12.95 25.18 -20.82
C THR A 12 -12.93 24.87 -19.33
N ASN A 13 -11.77 25.06 -18.72
CA ASN A 13 -11.53 25.01 -17.29
C ASN A 13 -11.68 26.41 -16.70
N THR A 14 -12.20 26.52 -15.47
CA THR A 14 -12.36 27.80 -14.80
C THR A 14 -11.75 27.79 -13.40
N LEU A 15 -11.06 28.86 -13.03
CA LEU A 15 -10.54 29.12 -11.70
C LEU A 15 -11.20 30.39 -11.18
N THR A 16 -11.81 30.36 -10.00
CA THR A 16 -12.52 31.52 -9.46
C THR A 16 -11.84 32.02 -8.19
N ALA A 17 -11.50 33.31 -8.19
CA ALA A 17 -10.97 34.01 -7.02
C ALA A 17 -12.09 34.83 -6.34
N THR A 18 -12.41 34.47 -5.10
CA THR A 18 -13.45 35.13 -4.28
C THR A 18 -12.83 35.91 -3.12
N ALA A 19 -13.35 37.11 -2.87
CA ALA A 19 -13.00 37.96 -1.73
C ALA A 19 -14.27 38.70 -1.24
N ALA A 20 -14.63 38.51 0.03
CA ALA A 20 -15.86 39.05 0.60
C ALA A 20 -15.83 40.58 0.71
N GLY A 21 -16.95 41.24 0.34
CA GLY A 21 -17.14 42.68 0.49
C GLY A 21 -16.47 43.56 -0.56
N LEU A 22 -15.78 42.98 -1.55
CA LEU A 22 -15.18 43.72 -2.66
C LEU A 22 -16.08 43.74 -3.89
N ALA A 23 -16.35 44.94 -4.40
CA ALA A 23 -16.99 45.13 -5.70
C ALA A 23 -16.10 44.53 -6.80
N GLY A 24 -16.64 43.64 -7.63
CA GLY A 24 -15.89 42.93 -8.67
C GLY A 24 -15.41 41.52 -8.28
N SER A 25 -15.78 41.01 -7.09
CA SER A 25 -15.63 39.60 -6.75
C SER A 25 -16.95 38.83 -6.98
N PRO A 26 -16.93 37.59 -7.50
CA PRO A 26 -15.77 36.81 -7.92
C PRO A 26 -15.13 37.23 -9.25
N VAL A 27 -13.82 37.01 -9.39
CA VAL A 27 -13.10 37.05 -10.67
C VAL A 27 -12.93 35.62 -11.17
N THR A 28 -13.38 35.34 -12.40
CA THR A 28 -13.22 34.03 -13.04
C THR A 28 -12.13 34.10 -14.10
N PHE A 29 -11.14 33.23 -13.98
CA PHE A 29 -10.14 32.94 -14.99
C PHE A 29 -10.59 31.72 -15.79
N THR A 30 -10.45 31.77 -17.11
CA THR A 30 -10.79 30.66 -18.00
C THR A 30 -9.56 30.21 -18.76
N ALA A 31 -9.35 28.90 -18.87
CA ALA A 31 -8.32 28.30 -19.71
C ALA A 31 -8.93 27.11 -20.47
N THR A 32 -8.78 27.05 -21.79
CA THR A 32 -9.28 25.95 -22.60
C THR A 32 -8.15 24.95 -22.81
N GLY A 33 -8.35 23.71 -22.35
CA GLY A 33 -7.46 22.60 -22.67
C GLY A 33 -7.85 21.99 -24.01
N ASP A 34 -6.89 21.85 -24.91
CA ASP A 34 -7.07 21.10 -26.16
C ASP A 34 -7.04 19.59 -25.88
N ALA A 35 -7.67 18.80 -26.75
CA ALA A 35 -7.57 17.35 -26.67
C ALA A 35 -6.12 16.96 -27.03
N GLY A 36 -5.34 16.54 -26.04
CA GLY A 36 -3.98 16.05 -26.28
C GLY A 36 -4.00 14.95 -27.34
N ILE A 37 -3.15 15.10 -28.36
CA ILE A 37 -3.01 14.12 -29.45
C ILE A 37 -1.93 13.09 -29.15
N LEU A 38 -1.08 13.35 -28.15
CA LEU A 38 -0.03 12.47 -27.67
C LEU A 38 0.05 12.49 -26.15
N ALA A 39 0.01 11.32 -25.50
CA ALA A 39 0.35 11.18 -24.09
C ALA A 39 1.78 10.66 -23.93
N VAL A 40 2.62 11.32 -23.13
CA VAL A 40 3.85 10.71 -22.63
C VAL A 40 3.57 10.14 -21.26
N ARG A 41 3.93 8.88 -21.08
CA ARG A 41 3.75 8.16 -19.82
C ARG A 41 5.10 7.66 -19.33
N LEU A 42 5.26 7.58 -18.01
CA LEU A 42 6.37 6.88 -17.39
C LEU A 42 5.79 5.59 -16.81
N HIS A 43 6.24 4.46 -17.32
CA HIS A 43 5.74 3.14 -16.92
C HIS A 43 4.21 3.00 -16.97
N GLY A 44 3.60 3.56 -18.03
CA GLY A 44 2.15 3.55 -18.23
C GLY A 44 1.38 4.62 -17.43
N VAL A 45 2.03 5.36 -16.52
CA VAL A 45 1.43 6.48 -15.80
C VAL A 45 1.59 7.77 -16.61
N PRO A 46 0.50 8.45 -17.01
CA PRO A 46 0.61 9.71 -17.75
C PRO A 46 1.38 10.77 -16.96
N ILE A 47 2.47 11.27 -17.54
CA ILE A 47 3.26 12.38 -16.97
C ILE A 47 3.03 13.69 -17.73
N ARG A 48 2.66 13.59 -19.02
CA ARG A 48 2.35 14.75 -19.85
C ARG A 48 1.43 14.39 -21.01
N SER A 49 0.65 15.35 -21.48
CA SER A 49 -0.07 15.28 -22.75
C SER A 49 0.27 16.49 -23.60
N TYR A 50 0.38 16.29 -24.92
CA TYR A 50 0.69 17.34 -25.88
C TYR A 50 -0.47 17.49 -26.87
N SER A 51 -0.88 18.73 -27.09
CA SER A 51 -1.62 19.17 -28.27
C SER A 51 -0.69 19.24 -29.50
N LEU A 52 -1.28 19.36 -30.70
CA LEU A 52 -0.50 19.56 -31.92
C LEU A 52 0.33 20.85 -31.87
N ALA A 53 -0.25 21.94 -31.34
CA ALA A 53 0.44 23.23 -31.26
C ALA A 53 1.64 23.17 -30.30
N GLU A 54 1.53 22.43 -29.19
CA GLU A 54 2.64 22.24 -28.26
C GLU A 54 3.76 21.39 -28.88
N LEU A 55 3.43 20.34 -29.64
CA LEU A 55 4.44 19.60 -30.40
C LEU A 55 5.14 20.50 -31.43
N GLN A 56 4.38 21.32 -32.16
CA GLN A 56 4.92 22.27 -33.14
C GLN A 56 5.77 23.38 -32.51
N ALA A 57 5.62 23.64 -31.21
CA ALA A 57 6.43 24.60 -30.47
C ALA A 57 7.77 24.02 -29.97
N LEU A 58 7.93 22.69 -29.95
CA LEU A 58 9.22 22.05 -29.73
C LEU A 58 10.14 22.24 -30.94
N THR A 59 11.43 21.94 -30.78
CA THR A 59 12.42 22.05 -31.86
C THR A 59 12.00 21.18 -33.05
N PRO A 60 11.63 21.78 -34.19
CA PRO A 60 11.16 21.00 -35.34
C PRO A 60 12.34 20.30 -36.02
N PHE A 61 12.07 19.10 -36.51
CA PHE A 61 12.93 18.37 -37.43
C PHE A 61 12.26 18.38 -38.81
N ALA A 62 12.87 19.06 -39.77
CA ALA A 62 12.48 19.02 -41.17
C ALA A 62 13.48 18.15 -41.94
N GLY A 63 12.98 17.27 -42.80
CA GLY A 63 13.81 16.34 -43.55
C GLY A 63 12.99 15.48 -44.51
N PHE A 64 13.55 14.34 -44.86
CA PHE A 64 12.97 13.34 -45.74
C PHE A 64 12.79 12.03 -44.99
N ALA A 65 11.63 11.40 -45.19
CA ALA A 65 11.33 10.10 -44.61
C ALA A 65 10.63 9.21 -45.63
N GLY A 66 10.92 7.92 -45.55
CA GLY A 66 10.27 6.89 -46.35
C GLY A 66 10.58 5.52 -45.79
N TYR A 67 9.93 4.49 -46.33
CA TYR A 67 10.13 3.13 -45.88
C TYR A 67 10.11 2.11 -47.01
N ARG A 68 10.86 1.02 -46.81
CA ARG A 68 10.90 -0.15 -47.68
C ARG A 68 10.24 -1.34 -46.99
N ASN A 69 9.30 -2.01 -47.65
CA ASN A 69 8.70 -3.24 -47.11
C ASN A 69 9.56 -4.48 -47.42
N ASN A 70 9.18 -5.64 -46.85
CA ASN A 70 9.94 -6.88 -47.03
C ASN A 70 9.95 -7.40 -48.47
N GLN A 71 8.99 -6.96 -49.31
CA GLN A 71 8.93 -7.26 -50.74
C GLN A 71 9.78 -6.30 -51.59
N GLY A 72 10.43 -5.32 -50.98
CA GLY A 72 11.27 -4.32 -51.66
C GLY A 72 10.52 -3.19 -52.32
N ALA A 73 9.21 -3.06 -52.08
CA ALA A 73 8.45 -1.88 -52.48
C ALA A 73 8.76 -0.72 -51.52
N ILE A 74 8.88 0.47 -52.10
CA ILE A 74 9.27 1.69 -51.41
C ILE A 74 8.08 2.66 -51.38
N THR A 75 7.91 3.37 -50.27
CA THR A 75 7.00 4.51 -50.12
C THR A 75 7.80 5.70 -49.60
N GLY A 76 7.72 6.84 -50.28
CA GLY A 76 8.69 7.94 -50.10
C GLY A 76 10.03 7.68 -50.80
N PRO A 77 11.10 8.40 -50.44
CA PRO A 77 11.16 9.44 -49.42
C PRO A 77 10.29 10.65 -49.80
N ALA A 78 9.66 11.28 -48.80
CA ALA A 78 8.95 12.54 -48.99
C ALA A 78 9.40 13.55 -47.93
N ALA A 79 9.28 14.83 -48.24
CA ALA A 79 9.54 15.90 -47.29
C ALA A 79 8.53 15.83 -46.14
N VAL A 80 9.03 15.82 -44.90
CA VAL A 80 8.22 15.73 -43.68
C VAL A 80 8.72 16.71 -42.64
N THR A 81 7.82 17.12 -41.75
CA THR A 81 8.14 17.87 -40.54
C THR A 81 7.61 17.14 -39.31
N GLY A 82 8.45 17.03 -38.28
CA GLY A 82 8.12 16.39 -37.02
C GLY A 82 8.92 16.93 -35.85
N VAL A 83 8.90 16.19 -34.74
CA VAL A 83 9.75 16.43 -33.55
C VAL A 83 10.48 15.15 -33.20
N LYS A 84 11.73 15.25 -32.75
CA LYS A 84 12.48 14.08 -32.28
C LYS A 84 11.81 13.46 -31.06
N VAL A 85 11.70 12.13 -31.03
CA VAL A 85 11.13 11.41 -29.89
C VAL A 85 11.90 11.70 -28.60
N THR A 86 13.23 11.78 -28.69
CA THR A 86 14.11 12.11 -27.56
C THR A 86 13.84 13.50 -26.99
N ASP A 87 13.47 14.47 -27.83
CA ASP A 87 13.18 15.83 -27.39
C ASP A 87 11.82 15.90 -26.70
N ILE A 88 10.81 15.19 -27.23
CA ILE A 88 9.48 15.05 -26.60
C ILE A 88 9.60 14.38 -25.22
N VAL A 89 10.37 13.29 -25.14
CA VAL A 89 10.61 12.56 -23.89
C VAL A 89 11.43 13.42 -22.91
N GLY A 90 12.47 14.09 -23.39
CA GLY A 90 13.29 15.00 -22.59
C GLY A 90 12.48 16.13 -21.96
N ASP A 91 11.60 16.73 -22.76
CA ASP A 91 10.69 17.80 -22.34
C ASP A 91 9.61 17.28 -21.36
N ALA A 92 9.13 16.05 -21.52
CA ALA A 92 8.15 15.46 -20.62
C ALA A 92 8.75 15.04 -19.27
N LEU A 93 9.97 14.50 -19.26
CA LEU A 93 10.68 14.06 -18.05
C LEU A 93 11.37 15.21 -17.32
N GLY A 94 11.68 16.31 -18.01
CA GLY A 94 12.60 17.34 -17.53
C GLY A 94 14.07 16.90 -17.53
N ALA A 95 14.38 15.74 -18.14
CA ALA A 95 15.71 15.15 -18.26
C ALA A 95 15.78 14.24 -19.50
N PRO A 96 16.95 14.02 -20.12
CA PRO A 96 17.10 13.10 -21.25
C PRO A 96 16.69 11.66 -20.89
N LEU A 97 16.31 10.87 -21.92
CA LEU A 97 16.10 9.43 -21.77
C LEU A 97 17.39 8.75 -21.28
N ALA A 98 17.31 7.96 -20.22
CA ALA A 98 18.45 7.21 -19.68
C ALA A 98 19.05 6.24 -20.73
N GLU A 99 20.36 5.97 -20.64
CA GLU A 99 21.08 5.12 -21.62
C GLU A 99 20.60 3.66 -21.64
N ASP A 100 20.07 3.18 -20.51
CA ASP A 100 19.45 1.86 -20.34
C ASP A 100 17.92 1.90 -20.47
N GLY A 101 17.36 3.06 -20.75
CA GLY A 101 15.93 3.27 -20.96
C GLY A 101 15.45 2.88 -22.36
N SER A 102 14.14 2.82 -22.51
CA SER A 102 13.47 2.61 -23.79
C SER A 102 12.14 3.37 -23.86
N VAL A 103 11.59 3.49 -25.05
CA VAL A 103 10.30 4.10 -25.32
C VAL A 103 9.43 3.13 -26.10
N ASP A 104 8.29 2.80 -25.53
CA ASP A 104 7.21 2.11 -26.21
C ASP A 104 6.38 3.13 -26.98
N VAL A 105 6.45 3.06 -28.31
CA VAL A 105 5.63 3.87 -29.21
C VAL A 105 4.31 3.15 -29.43
N VAL A 106 3.22 3.75 -28.92
CA VAL A 106 1.89 3.13 -28.87
C VAL A 106 0.99 3.73 -29.94
N ALA A 107 0.52 2.90 -30.87
CA ALA A 107 -0.49 3.27 -31.86
C ALA A 107 -1.91 3.21 -31.26
N GLY A 108 -2.79 4.11 -31.68
CA GLY A 108 -4.22 4.08 -31.39
C GLY A 108 -5.03 3.29 -32.42
N GLY A 109 -6.33 3.13 -32.17
CA GLY A 109 -7.29 2.42 -33.03
C GLY A 109 -7.78 1.10 -32.41
N ASP A 110 -8.61 0.35 -33.14
CA ASP A 110 -9.30 -0.86 -32.63
C ASP A 110 -8.36 -2.02 -32.27
N LYS A 111 -7.12 -1.99 -32.79
CA LYS A 111 -6.05 -2.96 -32.51
C LYS A 111 -4.73 -2.21 -32.34
N PRO A 112 -4.50 -1.60 -31.16
CA PRO A 112 -3.30 -0.81 -30.92
C PRO A 112 -2.06 -1.70 -31.04
N THR A 113 -1.01 -1.19 -31.69
CA THR A 113 0.30 -1.84 -31.76
C THR A 113 1.30 -1.04 -30.96
N THR A 114 2.06 -1.71 -30.10
CA THR A 114 3.18 -1.12 -29.37
C THR A 114 4.50 -1.61 -29.94
N ARG A 115 5.49 -0.72 -30.05
CA ARG A 115 6.85 -1.07 -30.44
C ARG A 115 7.84 -0.43 -29.50
N ASN A 116 8.77 -1.24 -29.00
CA ASN A 116 9.82 -0.78 -28.11
C ASN A 116 11.04 -0.31 -28.90
N PHE A 117 11.55 0.87 -28.53
CA PHE A 117 12.80 1.42 -29.03
C PHE A 117 13.70 1.75 -27.85
N THR A 118 14.83 1.06 -27.73
CA THR A 118 15.85 1.36 -26.72
C THR A 118 16.48 2.73 -26.97
N HIS A 119 17.13 3.29 -25.94
CA HIS A 119 17.92 4.50 -26.08
C HIS A 119 18.89 4.42 -27.28
N ASP A 120 19.61 3.30 -27.40
CA ASP A 120 20.57 3.07 -28.48
C ASP A 120 19.92 3.11 -29.88
N ARG A 121 18.70 2.58 -30.02
CA ARG A 121 17.93 2.68 -31.27
C ARG A 121 17.46 4.11 -31.56
N LEU A 122 17.08 4.88 -30.54
CA LEU A 122 16.58 6.25 -30.73
C LEU A 122 17.70 7.28 -30.95
N VAL A 123 18.88 7.04 -30.37
CA VAL A 123 19.99 8.00 -30.33
C VAL A 123 21.11 7.63 -31.29
N ASN A 124 21.51 6.35 -31.31
CA ASN A 124 22.60 5.85 -32.15
C ASN A 124 22.09 5.09 -33.38
N PHE A 125 20.77 4.99 -33.54
CA PHE A 125 20.10 4.34 -34.67
C PHE A 125 20.51 2.88 -34.85
N ALA A 126 20.84 2.21 -33.73
CA ALA A 126 21.18 0.79 -33.74
C ALA A 126 20.07 -0.04 -34.40
N ASP A 127 20.49 -1.07 -35.13
CA ASP A 127 19.63 -2.01 -35.87
C ASP A 127 18.74 -1.40 -36.97
N PHE A 128 18.78 -0.08 -37.20
CA PHE A 128 18.14 0.52 -38.36
C PHE A 128 18.97 0.26 -39.62
N VAL A 129 18.29 -0.12 -40.69
CA VAL A 129 18.88 -0.29 -42.02
C VAL A 129 18.30 0.77 -42.95
N MET A 130 19.17 1.51 -43.63
CA MET A 130 18.75 2.48 -44.65
C MET A 130 18.99 1.90 -46.04
N TYR A 131 18.09 2.23 -46.96
CA TYR A 131 18.18 1.87 -48.37
C TYR A 131 18.16 3.13 -49.23
N ASP A 132 18.91 3.10 -50.31
CA ASP A 132 18.78 4.08 -51.39
C ASP A 132 17.52 3.74 -52.19
N ALA A 133 16.62 4.71 -52.34
CA ALA A 133 15.31 4.53 -52.93
C ALA A 133 15.36 4.29 -54.44
N THR A 134 16.42 4.73 -55.10
CA THR A 134 16.59 4.61 -56.56
C THR A 134 17.17 3.24 -56.94
N THR A 135 18.19 2.82 -56.23
CA THR A 135 18.97 1.60 -56.50
C THR A 135 18.48 0.40 -55.69
N ASN A 136 17.71 0.64 -54.62
CA ASN A 136 17.20 -0.37 -53.69
C ASN A 136 18.32 -1.19 -53.02
N THR A 137 19.46 -0.54 -52.76
CA THR A 137 20.61 -1.13 -52.06
C THR A 137 20.79 -0.51 -50.68
N VAL A 138 21.42 -1.25 -49.76
CA VAL A 138 21.70 -0.77 -48.40
C VAL A 138 22.68 0.41 -48.44
N VAL A 139 22.39 1.43 -47.63
CA VAL A 139 23.25 2.59 -47.38
C VAL A 139 23.77 2.49 -45.95
N ALA A 140 25.08 2.60 -45.77
CA ALA A 140 25.64 2.63 -44.43
C ALA A 140 25.26 3.95 -43.74
N LEU A 141 24.93 3.92 -42.45
CA LEU A 141 24.48 5.12 -41.72
C LEU A 141 25.52 6.25 -41.77
N GLY A 142 26.81 5.93 -41.83
CA GLY A 142 27.89 6.92 -41.94
C GLY A 142 28.07 7.54 -43.33
N ASP A 143 27.45 6.97 -44.37
CA ASP A 143 27.48 7.51 -45.74
C ASP A 143 26.34 8.50 -46.00
N LEU A 144 25.39 8.61 -45.07
CA LEU A 144 24.28 9.55 -45.15
C LEU A 144 24.77 10.98 -44.96
N THR A 145 24.16 11.90 -45.70
CA THR A 145 24.64 13.28 -45.78
C THR A 145 23.99 14.21 -44.74
N GLY A 146 22.85 13.82 -44.16
CA GLY A 146 22.15 14.58 -43.14
C GLY A 146 22.13 13.91 -41.77
N PRO A 147 21.91 14.67 -40.69
CA PRO A 147 21.64 14.10 -39.37
C PRO A 147 20.36 13.27 -39.41
N LEU A 148 20.44 12.06 -38.85
CA LEU A 148 19.30 11.19 -38.63
C LEU A 148 18.52 11.58 -37.36
N ALA A 149 17.23 11.26 -37.34
CA ALA A 149 16.43 11.29 -36.13
C ALA A 149 15.21 10.36 -36.20
N CYS A 150 14.91 9.68 -35.10
CA CYS A 150 13.58 9.10 -34.88
C CYS A 150 12.60 10.22 -34.51
N ILE A 151 11.63 10.48 -35.38
CA ILE A 151 10.69 11.59 -35.24
C ILE A 151 9.24 11.12 -35.14
N LEU A 152 8.41 11.92 -34.46
CA LEU A 152 6.96 11.92 -34.67
C LEU A 152 6.62 12.99 -35.71
N ILE A 153 6.26 12.55 -36.91
CA ILE A 153 5.78 13.40 -38.00
C ILE A 153 4.40 13.94 -37.64
N TYR A 154 4.21 15.24 -37.83
CA TYR A 154 2.91 15.90 -37.76
C TYR A 154 2.53 16.61 -39.07
N ASP A 155 3.46 16.75 -40.02
CA ASP A 155 3.21 17.36 -41.32
C ASP A 155 3.97 16.61 -42.44
N ASP A 156 3.23 16.28 -43.50
CA ASP A 156 3.71 15.67 -44.74
C ASP A 156 2.90 16.30 -45.88
N PRO A 157 3.41 17.37 -46.51
CA PRO A 157 2.67 18.10 -47.54
C PRO A 157 2.28 17.24 -48.75
N GLY A 158 3.03 16.15 -49.01
CA GLY A 158 2.76 15.21 -50.10
C GLY A 158 1.77 14.11 -49.74
N GLY A 159 1.50 13.90 -48.44
CA GLY A 159 0.59 12.87 -47.92
C GLY A 159 1.00 11.43 -48.22
N GLN A 160 2.23 11.19 -48.68
CA GLN A 160 2.71 9.85 -49.05
C GLN A 160 3.11 9.01 -47.84
N ILE A 161 3.62 9.66 -46.81
CA ILE A 161 4.08 9.07 -45.55
C ILE A 161 2.98 9.14 -44.50
N MET A 162 2.20 10.22 -44.49
CA MET A 162 1.16 10.45 -43.48
C MET A 162 -0.21 10.75 -44.13
N PRO A 163 -0.85 9.73 -44.74
CA PRO A 163 -2.20 9.90 -45.26
C PRO A 163 -3.20 10.12 -44.11
N ALA A 164 -4.28 10.84 -44.39
CA ALA A 164 -5.24 11.31 -43.36
C ALA A 164 -5.92 10.19 -42.56
N ASP A 165 -5.95 8.95 -43.06
CA ASP A 165 -6.52 7.77 -42.41
C ASP A 165 -5.56 7.10 -41.40
N ARG A 166 -4.31 7.58 -41.30
CA ARG A 166 -3.26 7.02 -40.46
C ARG A 166 -3.00 7.81 -39.18
N GLY A 167 -3.93 8.69 -38.80
CA GLY A 167 -3.88 9.45 -37.55
C GLY A 167 -2.96 10.68 -37.61
N PRO A 168 -2.99 11.53 -36.57
CA PRO A 168 -2.35 12.84 -36.56
C PRO A 168 -0.86 12.80 -36.22
N LEU A 169 -0.29 11.62 -35.92
CA LEU A 169 1.14 11.44 -35.67
C LEU A 169 1.64 10.12 -36.25
N ARG A 170 2.86 10.13 -36.81
CA ARG A 170 3.54 8.92 -37.28
C ARG A 170 4.99 8.88 -36.81
N PHE A 171 5.40 7.76 -36.21
CA PHE A 171 6.79 7.49 -35.88
C PHE A 171 7.54 6.92 -37.10
N ILE A 172 8.71 7.49 -37.39
CA ILE A 172 9.65 6.99 -38.40
C ILE A 172 11.07 7.52 -38.17
N LEU A 173 12.09 6.83 -38.71
CA LEU A 173 13.44 7.37 -38.88
C LEU A 173 13.48 8.28 -40.12
N ALA A 174 13.98 9.50 -39.95
CA ALA A 174 14.11 10.49 -41.01
C ALA A 174 15.56 10.97 -41.14
N ASP A 175 15.94 11.37 -42.35
CA ASP A 175 17.20 12.03 -42.66
C ASP A 175 16.93 13.51 -42.96
N ALA A 176 17.70 14.43 -42.41
CA ALA A 176 17.44 15.86 -42.60
C ALA A 176 17.75 16.36 -44.03
N LEU A 177 18.62 15.70 -44.79
CA LEU A 177 19.13 16.18 -46.08
C LEU A 177 19.00 15.19 -47.23
N ASP A 178 19.04 13.88 -46.96
CA ASP A 178 19.04 12.85 -48.01
C ASP A 178 17.62 12.55 -48.52
N GLU A 179 17.30 13.08 -49.70
CA GLU A 179 16.00 12.86 -50.36
C GLU A 179 15.83 11.47 -50.99
N ASN A 180 16.84 10.59 -50.91
CA ASN A 180 16.84 9.25 -51.47
C ASN A 180 16.92 8.15 -50.41
N ALA A 181 17.05 8.46 -49.13
CA ALA A 181 17.19 7.46 -48.08
C ALA A 181 15.82 7.00 -47.51
N VAL A 182 15.59 5.68 -47.44
CA VAL A 182 14.39 5.09 -46.80
C VAL A 182 14.73 4.06 -45.73
N MET A 183 13.94 4.05 -44.67
CA MET A 183 14.08 3.13 -43.54
C MET A 183 13.61 1.71 -43.90
N PHE A 184 14.32 0.70 -43.42
CA PHE A 184 13.91 -0.69 -43.42
C PHE A 184 14.10 -1.31 -42.03
N PRO A 185 13.19 -2.20 -41.60
CA PRO A 185 11.96 -2.61 -42.28
C PRO A 185 10.78 -1.66 -42.06
N ALA A 186 9.85 -1.59 -43.02
CA ALA A 186 8.66 -0.74 -42.94
C ALA A 186 7.77 -0.98 -41.71
N ASN A 187 7.85 -2.18 -41.13
CA ASN A 187 7.13 -2.50 -39.90
C ASN A 187 7.73 -1.81 -38.67
N GLU A 188 8.88 -1.13 -38.72
CA GLU A 188 9.36 -0.29 -37.62
C GLU A 188 8.61 1.04 -37.53
N ALA A 189 8.00 1.50 -38.64
CA ALA A 189 7.18 2.70 -38.60
C ALA A 189 5.86 2.45 -37.86
N VAL A 190 5.45 3.41 -37.03
CA VAL A 190 4.20 3.34 -36.25
C VAL A 190 3.26 4.44 -36.70
N SER A 191 2.13 4.07 -37.30
CA SER A 191 1.06 5.01 -37.65
C SER A 191 0.15 5.26 -36.46
N ASN A 192 -0.55 6.40 -36.46
CA ASN A 192 -1.53 6.79 -35.46
C ASN A 192 -0.97 6.73 -34.04
N VAL A 193 0.20 7.32 -33.82
CA VAL A 193 0.83 7.32 -32.49
C VAL A 193 -0.01 8.16 -31.55
N VAL A 194 -0.40 7.57 -30.41
CA VAL A 194 -1.21 8.24 -29.38
C VAL A 194 -0.51 8.30 -28.04
N ALA A 195 0.53 7.47 -27.82
CA ALA A 195 1.35 7.57 -26.63
C ALA A 195 2.82 7.17 -26.85
N LEU A 196 3.67 7.72 -26.00
CA LEU A 196 5.05 7.28 -25.78
C LEU A 196 5.14 6.84 -24.32
N ASP A 197 5.28 5.54 -24.08
CA ASP A 197 5.46 4.98 -22.75
C ASP A 197 6.96 4.80 -22.49
N VAL A 198 7.53 5.68 -21.67
CA VAL A 198 8.95 5.64 -21.27
C VAL A 198 9.14 4.55 -20.23
N LEU A 199 10.14 3.70 -20.44
CA LEU A 199 10.48 2.57 -19.58
C LEU A 199 11.95 2.69 -19.16
N THR A 200 12.19 2.77 -17.86
CA THR A 200 13.52 2.73 -17.24
C THR A 200 13.69 1.47 -16.40
N PRO A 201 14.84 0.79 -16.43
CA PRO A 201 15.04 -0.39 -15.60
C PRO A 201 15.06 -0.01 -14.12
N ALA A 202 14.51 -0.88 -13.28
CA ALA A 202 14.70 -0.77 -11.84
C ALA A 202 16.19 -0.96 -11.51
N THR A 203 16.71 -0.10 -10.64
CA THR A 203 18.11 -0.17 -10.20
C THR A 203 18.24 -0.23 -8.69
N GLN A 204 17.21 0.18 -7.95
CA GLN A 204 17.25 0.30 -6.50
C GLN A 204 15.98 -0.23 -5.86
N MET A 205 16.12 -0.73 -4.63
CA MET A 205 15.03 -1.12 -3.76
C MET A 205 15.33 -0.65 -2.34
N ALA A 206 14.33 -0.04 -1.70
CA ALA A 206 14.44 0.46 -0.35
C ALA A 206 13.24 0.07 0.51
N LEU A 207 13.43 0.10 1.82
CA LEU A 207 12.35 -0.04 2.79
C LEU A 207 11.32 1.07 2.60
N TYR A 208 10.03 0.73 2.58
CA TYR A 208 8.95 1.70 2.51
C TYR A 208 8.20 1.79 3.86
N GLU A 209 7.53 0.71 4.29
CA GLU A 209 6.80 0.65 5.57
C GLU A 209 6.89 -0.72 6.25
N GLY A 210 6.53 -0.78 7.53
CA GLY A 210 6.37 -2.03 8.29
C GLY A 210 7.64 -2.57 8.96
N ASN A 211 8.65 -1.72 9.23
CA ASN A 211 9.82 -2.09 10.01
C ASN A 211 9.65 -1.84 11.52
N ASP A 212 10.51 -2.48 12.33
CA ASP A 212 10.64 -2.24 13.78
C ASP A 212 9.32 -2.31 14.54
N GLN A 213 8.49 -3.29 14.18
CA GLN A 213 7.15 -3.45 14.75
C GLN A 213 7.16 -4.29 16.01
N THR A 214 6.11 -4.13 16.82
CA THR A 214 5.84 -4.99 17.97
C THR A 214 4.43 -5.55 17.85
N ALA A 215 4.28 -6.85 18.09
CA ALA A 215 3.00 -7.53 18.13
C ALA A 215 3.07 -8.68 19.15
N SER A 216 1.94 -9.20 19.59
CA SER A 216 1.92 -10.42 20.42
C SER A 216 2.52 -11.59 19.63
N ALA A 217 3.33 -12.43 20.29
CA ALA A 217 3.85 -13.65 19.66
C ALA A 217 2.70 -14.49 19.06
N GLY A 218 2.88 -14.98 17.83
CA GLY A 218 1.86 -15.72 17.08
C GLY A 218 0.81 -14.87 16.35
N THR A 219 0.89 -13.54 16.41
CA THR A 219 -0.07 -12.62 15.75
C THR A 219 0.56 -11.83 14.60
N ALA A 220 -0.29 -11.25 13.75
CA ALA A 220 0.14 -10.41 12.64
C ALA A 220 0.66 -9.05 13.12
N VAL A 221 1.71 -8.54 12.48
CA VAL A 221 2.15 -7.17 12.70
C VAL A 221 1.09 -6.16 12.21
N PRO A 222 0.95 -4.98 12.85
CA PRO A 222 -0.09 -4.01 12.50
C PRO A 222 0.01 -3.42 11.08
N VAL A 223 1.23 -3.22 10.58
CA VAL A 223 1.52 -2.64 9.26
C VAL A 223 2.18 -3.70 8.40
N ALA A 224 1.61 -4.01 7.23
CA ALA A 224 2.22 -4.97 6.32
C ALA A 224 3.58 -4.46 5.81
N PRO A 225 4.67 -5.24 5.94
CA PRO A 225 5.97 -4.88 5.37
C PRO A 225 5.90 -4.61 3.86
N SER A 226 6.55 -3.53 3.44
CA SER A 226 6.59 -3.13 2.04
C SER A 226 7.91 -2.45 1.65
N VAL A 227 8.27 -2.61 0.38
CA VAL A 227 9.44 -1.97 -0.24
C VAL A 227 9.01 -1.07 -1.38
N ARG A 228 9.85 -0.09 -1.70
CA ARG A 228 9.71 0.75 -2.88
C ARG A 228 10.84 0.45 -3.86
N VAL A 229 10.47 0.23 -5.12
CA VAL A 229 11.38 -0.06 -6.23
C VAL A 229 11.46 1.16 -7.14
N THR A 230 12.69 1.60 -7.42
CA THR A 230 12.96 2.81 -8.22
C THR A 230 14.05 2.60 -9.26
N ASP A 231 14.05 3.47 -10.27
CA ASP A 231 15.14 3.61 -11.22
C ASP A 231 16.28 4.51 -10.67
N ALA A 232 17.30 4.78 -11.49
CA ALA A 232 18.44 5.59 -11.08
C ALA A 232 18.11 7.08 -10.84
N GLY A 233 16.95 7.55 -11.31
CA GLY A 233 16.44 8.90 -11.13
C GLY A 233 15.38 9.02 -10.02
N ASP A 234 15.29 8.02 -9.14
CA ASP A 234 14.28 7.91 -8.07
C ASP A 234 12.82 7.84 -8.56
N ASN A 235 12.59 7.52 -9.83
CA ASN A 235 11.24 7.31 -10.34
C ASN A 235 10.74 5.92 -9.96
N PRO A 236 9.45 5.78 -9.58
CA PRO A 236 8.87 4.49 -9.26
C PRO A 236 8.80 3.57 -10.48
N VAL A 237 9.16 2.30 -10.30
CA VAL A 237 9.13 1.28 -11.37
C VAL A 237 8.10 0.19 -11.04
N PRO A 238 6.96 0.11 -11.75
CA PRO A 238 5.98 -0.96 -11.60
C PRO A 238 6.41 -2.27 -12.26
N GLY A 239 5.73 -3.36 -11.91
CA GLY A 239 5.90 -4.65 -12.57
C GLY A 239 7.12 -5.45 -12.11
N VAL A 240 7.85 -4.99 -11.09
CA VAL A 240 9.02 -5.69 -10.56
C VAL A 240 8.56 -6.73 -9.55
N HIS A 241 8.97 -7.98 -9.77
CA HIS A 241 8.71 -9.09 -8.85
C HIS A 241 9.63 -9.01 -7.63
N VAL A 242 9.04 -8.89 -6.44
CA VAL A 242 9.72 -8.88 -5.15
C VAL A 242 9.33 -10.13 -4.37
N THR A 243 10.31 -10.91 -3.94
CA THR A 243 10.07 -12.10 -3.11
C THR A 243 10.37 -11.79 -1.65
N PHE A 244 9.36 -11.95 -0.81
CA PHE A 244 9.42 -11.85 0.64
C PHE A 244 9.57 -13.23 1.27
N ALA A 245 10.43 -13.35 2.29
CA ALA A 245 10.66 -14.61 3.00
C ALA A 245 10.91 -14.38 4.49
N VAL A 246 10.30 -15.22 5.35
CA VAL A 246 10.60 -15.22 6.78
C VAL A 246 12.02 -15.75 6.96
N ALA A 247 12.91 -14.91 7.49
CA ALA A 247 14.31 -15.23 7.71
C ALA A 247 14.58 -15.80 9.12
N SER A 248 13.81 -15.37 10.14
CA SER A 248 13.92 -15.89 11.51
C SER A 248 12.63 -15.68 12.31
N GLY A 249 12.53 -16.30 13.49
CA GLY A 249 11.39 -16.21 14.41
C GLY A 249 10.32 -17.29 14.22
N GLY A 250 10.24 -17.93 13.05
CA GLY A 250 9.33 -19.07 12.80
C GLY A 250 7.87 -18.69 12.52
N GLY A 251 7.64 -17.43 12.14
CA GLY A 251 6.36 -16.91 11.68
C GLY A 251 5.95 -17.33 10.26
N SER A 252 4.94 -16.67 9.71
CA SER A 252 4.45 -16.92 8.34
C SER A 252 4.09 -15.62 7.61
N VAL A 253 4.05 -15.66 6.28
CA VAL A 253 3.74 -14.51 5.42
C VAL A 253 2.72 -14.92 4.35
N THR A 254 1.77 -14.04 4.05
CA THR A 254 0.86 -14.18 2.90
C THR A 254 1.24 -13.19 1.80
N GLY A 255 1.05 -13.54 0.53
CA GLY A 255 1.48 -12.68 -0.59
C GLY A 255 3.00 -12.51 -0.64
N ALA A 256 3.74 -13.60 -0.40
CA ALA A 256 5.21 -13.60 -0.40
C ALA A 256 5.80 -13.13 -1.73
N ASP A 257 5.17 -13.45 -2.85
CA ASP A 257 5.53 -12.94 -4.17
C ASP A 257 4.65 -11.73 -4.50
N ALA A 258 5.22 -10.53 -4.36
CA ALA A 258 4.56 -9.28 -4.63
C ALA A 258 5.09 -8.65 -5.94
N VAL A 259 4.27 -7.84 -6.59
CA VAL A 259 4.66 -7.09 -7.80
C VAL A 259 4.51 -5.61 -7.48
N SER A 260 5.52 -4.80 -7.81
CA SER A 260 5.46 -3.36 -7.57
C SER A 260 4.33 -2.69 -8.38
N GLY A 261 3.55 -1.85 -7.70
CA GLY A 261 2.49 -1.04 -8.29
C GLY A 261 3.03 0.17 -9.07
N ALA A 262 2.12 1.00 -9.60
CA ALA A 262 2.45 2.23 -10.33
C ALA A 262 3.25 3.26 -9.52
N ASP A 263 3.17 3.19 -8.19
CA ASP A 263 3.95 3.95 -7.20
C ASP A 263 5.29 3.29 -6.83
N GLY A 264 5.60 2.15 -7.46
CA GLY A 264 6.79 1.35 -7.21
C GLY A 264 6.71 0.52 -5.93
N ILE A 265 5.54 0.45 -5.27
CA ILE A 265 5.41 -0.22 -3.97
C ILE A 265 5.03 -1.68 -4.17
N ALA A 266 5.78 -2.58 -3.51
CA ALA A 266 5.44 -3.99 -3.37
C ALA A 266 5.28 -4.32 -1.88
N ALA A 267 4.15 -4.91 -1.50
CA ALA A 267 3.81 -5.22 -0.11
C ALA A 267 3.35 -6.66 0.04
N VAL A 268 3.65 -7.26 1.19
CA VAL A 268 3.03 -8.54 1.58
C VAL A 268 1.56 -8.34 1.94
N GLY A 269 0.78 -9.43 1.93
CA GLY A 269 -0.60 -9.40 2.42
C GLY A 269 -0.66 -9.28 3.94
N SER A 270 0.13 -10.08 4.65
CA SER A 270 0.27 -10.05 6.12
C SER A 270 1.55 -10.76 6.54
N TRP A 271 2.12 -10.35 7.67
CA TRP A 271 3.25 -11.03 8.31
C TRP A 271 2.90 -11.38 9.77
N THR A 272 2.77 -12.68 10.04
CA THR A 272 2.50 -13.23 11.38
C THR A 272 3.79 -13.66 12.05
N LEU A 273 4.04 -13.18 13.27
CA LEU A 273 5.23 -13.51 14.05
C LEU A 273 5.18 -14.96 14.56
N GLY A 274 6.35 -15.50 14.90
CA GLY A 274 6.42 -16.81 15.57
C GLY A 274 5.72 -16.80 16.92
N GLY A 275 5.26 -17.98 17.36
CA GLY A 275 4.54 -18.16 18.62
C GLY A 275 5.40 -17.99 19.89
N THR A 276 6.72 -17.91 19.75
CA THR A 276 7.63 -17.67 20.86
C THR A 276 8.01 -16.19 20.91
N PRO A 277 7.89 -15.53 22.07
CA PRO A 277 8.34 -14.14 22.22
C PRO A 277 9.81 -13.97 21.86
N GLY A 278 10.12 -12.88 21.15
CA GLY A 278 11.47 -12.57 20.69
C GLY A 278 11.51 -11.92 19.31
N GLU A 279 12.72 -11.76 18.79
CA GLU A 279 12.99 -11.15 17.50
C GLU A 279 12.53 -12.05 16.33
N ASN A 280 11.91 -11.43 15.34
CA ASN A 280 11.48 -12.02 14.09
C ASN A 280 12.01 -11.17 12.94
N THR A 281 12.42 -11.80 11.84
CA THR A 281 12.92 -11.07 10.66
C THR A 281 12.28 -11.57 9.38
N LEU A 282 11.95 -10.65 8.47
CA LEU A 282 11.45 -10.91 7.12
C LEU A 282 12.39 -10.22 6.11
N THR A 283 12.73 -10.86 5.00
CA THR A 283 13.54 -10.24 3.94
C THR A 283 12.71 -10.05 2.68
N ALA A 284 12.95 -8.96 1.95
CA ALA A 284 12.45 -8.71 0.60
C ALA A 284 13.62 -8.70 -0.38
N THR A 285 13.53 -9.47 -1.47
CA THR A 285 14.64 -9.70 -2.40
C THR A 285 14.22 -9.46 -3.84
N VAL A 286 15.07 -8.72 -4.55
CA VAL A 286 15.12 -8.64 -6.02
C VAL A 286 16.58 -8.76 -6.46
N ALA A 287 16.88 -9.66 -7.40
CA ALA A 287 18.25 -9.86 -7.86
C ALA A 287 18.75 -8.64 -8.65
N GLY A 288 19.98 -8.19 -8.36
CA GLY A 288 20.65 -7.13 -9.11
C GLY A 288 20.28 -5.69 -8.72
N LEU A 289 19.29 -5.48 -7.86
CA LEU A 289 18.97 -4.13 -7.35
C LEU A 289 19.88 -3.74 -6.19
N ALA A 290 20.33 -2.49 -6.18
CA ALA A 290 20.98 -1.92 -5.01
C ALA A 290 19.98 -1.85 -3.83
N GLY A 291 20.46 -2.14 -2.62
CA GLY A 291 19.61 -2.20 -1.41
C GLY A 291 18.90 -3.55 -1.19
N SER A 292 19.04 -4.51 -2.11
CA SER A 292 18.52 -5.87 -1.97
C SER A 292 19.55 -6.82 -1.33
N PRO A 293 19.17 -7.68 -0.36
CA PRO A 293 17.83 -7.76 0.25
C PRO A 293 17.58 -6.63 1.27
N VAL A 294 16.31 -6.21 1.37
CA VAL A 294 15.83 -5.35 2.45
C VAL A 294 15.36 -6.24 3.60
N THR A 295 15.82 -5.98 4.83
CA THR A 295 15.42 -6.74 6.03
C THR A 295 14.44 -5.92 6.87
N PHE A 296 13.33 -6.55 7.25
CA PHE A 296 12.37 -6.06 8.22
C PHE A 296 12.53 -6.79 9.55
N THR A 297 12.41 -6.06 10.64
CA THR A 297 12.46 -6.54 12.03
C THR A 297 11.11 -6.37 12.70
N ALA A 298 10.75 -7.33 13.56
CA ALA A 298 9.64 -7.21 14.47
C ALA A 298 9.90 -7.98 15.77
N THR A 299 9.36 -7.51 16.89
CA THR A 299 9.46 -8.17 18.19
C THR A 299 8.11 -8.77 18.56
N GLY A 300 8.09 -10.08 18.78
CA GLY A 300 6.97 -10.79 19.39
C GLY A 300 7.03 -10.60 20.89
N ASP A 301 6.06 -9.91 21.48
CA ASP A 301 5.94 -9.79 22.93
C ASP A 301 5.27 -11.04 23.52
N ALA A 302 5.55 -11.32 24.79
CA ALA A 302 4.85 -12.39 25.53
C ALA A 302 3.34 -12.14 25.69
N GLY A 303 2.87 -10.92 25.37
CA GLY A 303 1.56 -10.44 25.75
C GLY A 303 1.50 -10.13 27.25
N ILE A 304 0.39 -9.54 27.69
CA ILE A 304 0.06 -9.35 29.11
C ILE A 304 -0.91 -10.41 29.62
N LEU A 305 -1.51 -11.20 28.71
CA LEU A 305 -2.41 -12.31 29.01
C LEU A 305 -2.17 -13.46 28.02
N THR A 306 -1.91 -14.66 28.51
CA THR A 306 -1.90 -15.88 27.70
C THR A 306 -3.17 -16.68 27.95
N VAL A 307 -3.88 -17.04 26.88
CA VAL A 307 -4.99 -17.99 26.93
C VAL A 307 -4.51 -19.37 26.50
N LYS A 308 -4.83 -20.37 27.31
CA LYS A 308 -4.49 -21.77 27.09
C LYS A 308 -5.75 -22.63 27.00
N GLU A 309 -5.63 -23.76 26.32
CA GLU A 309 -6.57 -24.87 26.35
C GLU A 309 -5.80 -26.12 26.79
N GLU A 310 -6.21 -26.74 27.90
CA GLU A 310 -5.53 -27.91 28.47
C GLU A 310 -4.00 -27.73 28.61
N ASP A 311 -3.60 -26.60 29.21
CA ASP A 311 -2.19 -26.18 29.42
C ASP A 311 -1.39 -25.84 28.15
N VAL A 312 -1.99 -25.94 26.96
CA VAL A 312 -1.36 -25.55 25.69
C VAL A 312 -1.69 -24.10 25.37
N ALA A 313 -0.67 -23.27 25.16
CA ALA A 313 -0.86 -21.87 24.75
C ALA A 313 -1.54 -21.80 23.38
N VAL A 314 -2.70 -21.15 23.34
CA VAL A 314 -3.49 -20.94 22.11
C VAL A 314 -3.26 -19.53 21.57
N ARG A 315 -3.29 -18.52 22.46
CA ARG A 315 -3.10 -17.12 22.07
C ARG A 315 -2.55 -16.27 23.22
N SER A 316 -1.69 -15.31 22.89
CA SER A 316 -1.32 -14.21 23.79
C SER A 316 -1.93 -12.90 23.33
N TYR A 317 -2.35 -12.07 24.28
CA TYR A 317 -2.94 -10.75 24.05
C TYR A 317 -2.04 -9.64 24.58
N SER A 318 -1.87 -8.59 23.78
CA SER A 318 -1.38 -7.28 24.23
C SER A 318 -2.50 -6.48 24.90
N LEU A 319 -2.13 -5.38 25.59
CA LEU A 319 -3.12 -4.46 26.16
C LEU A 319 -4.04 -3.87 25.08
N ALA A 320 -3.48 -3.49 23.93
CA ALA A 320 -4.24 -2.91 22.83
C ALA A 320 -5.25 -3.90 22.24
N GLU A 321 -4.88 -5.18 22.10
CA GLU A 321 -5.82 -6.21 21.66
C GLU A 321 -6.95 -6.44 22.66
N LEU A 322 -6.66 -6.46 23.97
CA LEU A 322 -7.71 -6.54 25.00
C LEU A 322 -8.64 -5.32 24.98
N GLN A 323 -8.12 -4.13 24.67
CA GLN A 323 -8.91 -2.90 24.53
C GLN A 323 -9.73 -2.85 23.23
N ALA A 324 -9.36 -3.63 22.21
CA ALA A 324 -10.11 -3.75 20.96
C ALA A 324 -11.31 -4.73 21.06
N LEU A 325 -11.32 -5.60 22.07
CA LEU A 325 -12.49 -6.42 22.41
C LEU A 325 -13.65 -5.54 22.92
N PRO A 326 -14.92 -5.99 22.81
CA PRO A 326 -16.07 -5.24 23.33
C PRO A 326 -15.86 -4.82 24.80
N PRO A 327 -15.72 -3.51 25.09
CA PRO A 327 -15.41 -3.06 26.44
C PRO A 327 -16.62 -3.26 27.35
N PHE A 328 -16.34 -3.68 28.58
CA PHE A 328 -17.29 -3.72 29.67
C PHE A 328 -16.88 -2.69 30.73
N THR A 329 -17.62 -1.58 30.75
CA THR A 329 -17.41 -0.49 31.71
C THR A 329 -18.49 -0.54 32.78
N GLY A 330 -18.08 -0.32 34.03
CA GLY A 330 -19.00 -0.34 35.15
C GLY A 330 -18.32 0.01 36.46
N ILE A 331 -18.97 -0.38 37.55
CA ILE A 331 -18.50 -0.23 38.91
C ILE A 331 -18.00 -1.58 39.40
N ALA A 332 -16.82 -1.58 40.00
CA ALA A 332 -16.24 -2.76 40.60
C ALA A 332 -15.56 -2.46 41.92
N GLY A 333 -15.43 -3.51 42.72
CA GLY A 333 -14.74 -3.51 43.99
C GLY A 333 -14.88 -4.87 44.62
N PHE A 334 -14.22 -5.10 45.74
CA PHE A 334 -14.27 -6.38 46.42
C PHE A 334 -14.27 -6.23 47.94
N ARG A 335 -14.98 -7.14 48.58
CA ARG A 335 -15.07 -7.25 50.04
C ARG A 335 -14.06 -8.27 50.57
N LYS A 336 -13.09 -7.81 51.36
CA LYS A 336 -12.11 -8.70 52.03
C LYS A 336 -12.82 -9.62 53.05
N SER A 337 -12.17 -10.73 53.41
CA SER A 337 -12.67 -11.63 54.48
C SER A 337 -12.85 -10.93 55.82
N THR A 338 -12.11 -9.83 56.07
CA THR A 338 -12.25 -8.95 57.24
C THR A 338 -13.51 -8.08 57.21
N GLY A 339 -14.27 -8.11 56.11
CA GLY A 339 -15.44 -7.25 55.87
C GLY A 339 -15.11 -5.85 55.35
N THR A 340 -13.83 -5.51 55.20
CA THR A 340 -13.38 -4.25 54.59
C THR A 340 -13.67 -4.25 53.09
N ILE A 341 -14.28 -3.18 52.60
CA ILE A 341 -14.57 -2.97 51.17
C ILE A 341 -13.42 -2.17 50.53
N ILE A 342 -12.97 -2.60 49.34
CA ILE A 342 -12.11 -1.84 48.43
C ILE A 342 -12.93 -1.52 47.18
N GLY A 343 -12.85 -0.27 46.70
CA GLY A 343 -13.85 0.29 45.79
C GLY A 343 -15.14 0.64 46.57
N PRO A 344 -16.32 0.71 45.92
CA PRO A 344 -16.56 0.55 44.49
C PRO A 344 -16.04 1.75 43.67
N GLU A 345 -15.42 1.49 42.53
CA GLU A 345 -14.91 2.53 41.61
C GLU A 345 -15.24 2.17 40.15
N ALA A 346 -15.20 3.19 39.29
CA ALA A 346 -15.30 2.99 37.86
C ALA A 346 -14.09 2.18 37.34
N VAL A 347 -14.41 1.17 36.52
CA VAL A 347 -13.43 0.32 35.83
C VAL A 347 -13.87 0.05 34.40
N THR A 348 -12.90 -0.23 33.54
CA THR A 348 -13.13 -0.77 32.20
C THR A 348 -12.26 -2.01 32.00
N GLY A 349 -12.83 -3.01 31.34
CA GLY A 349 -12.13 -4.24 31.00
C GLY A 349 -12.80 -4.99 29.85
N ALA A 350 -12.35 -6.21 29.59
CA ALA A 350 -13.00 -7.14 28.66
C ALA A 350 -13.57 -8.35 29.43
N LYS A 351 -14.73 -8.86 28.99
CA LYS A 351 -15.34 -10.03 29.64
C LYS A 351 -14.48 -11.26 29.43
N VAL A 352 -14.32 -12.07 30.49
CA VAL A 352 -13.56 -13.32 30.43
C VAL A 352 -14.12 -14.26 29.37
N THR A 353 -15.45 -14.33 29.23
CA THR A 353 -16.11 -15.16 28.22
C THR A 353 -15.82 -14.71 26.80
N ASP A 354 -15.72 -13.40 26.57
CA ASP A 354 -15.47 -12.83 25.24
C ASP A 354 -14.00 -13.04 24.84
N ILE A 355 -13.07 -12.90 25.80
CA ILE A 355 -11.64 -13.21 25.62
C ILE A 355 -11.43 -14.68 25.27
N VAL A 356 -12.12 -15.59 25.99
CA VAL A 356 -12.03 -17.03 25.72
C VAL A 356 -12.61 -17.36 24.34
N ALA A 357 -13.78 -16.80 24.01
CA ALA A 357 -14.40 -17.02 22.71
C ALA A 357 -13.54 -16.56 21.53
N ASP A 358 -12.90 -15.39 21.68
CA ASP A 358 -11.97 -14.84 20.70
C ASP A 358 -10.67 -15.65 20.58
N ALA A 359 -10.15 -16.18 21.70
CA ALA A 359 -8.92 -16.97 21.69
C ALA A 359 -9.11 -18.36 21.07
N LEU A 360 -10.19 -19.05 21.41
CA LEU A 360 -10.44 -20.45 21.00
C LEU A 360 -11.27 -20.55 19.72
N GLY A 361 -11.87 -19.44 19.26
CA GLY A 361 -12.82 -19.45 18.15
C GLY A 361 -14.18 -20.09 18.49
N ALA A 362 -14.46 -20.35 19.76
CA ALA A 362 -15.69 -20.96 20.26
C ALA A 362 -16.02 -20.48 21.70
N PRO A 363 -17.30 -20.31 22.06
CA PRO A 363 -17.69 -19.89 23.40
C PRO A 363 -17.33 -20.95 24.45
N LEU A 364 -17.10 -20.51 25.70
CA LEU A 364 -16.88 -21.40 26.85
C LEU A 364 -18.05 -22.39 26.99
N ALA A 365 -17.76 -23.69 27.07
CA ALA A 365 -18.78 -24.73 27.23
C ALA A 365 -19.24 -24.90 28.69
N ALA A 366 -20.44 -25.45 28.89
CA ALA A 366 -21.08 -25.55 30.21
C ALA A 366 -20.34 -26.49 31.19
N ASP A 367 -19.56 -27.43 30.68
CA ASP A 367 -18.73 -28.37 31.42
C ASP A 367 -17.28 -27.90 31.61
N GLN A 368 -16.92 -26.76 31.03
CA GLN A 368 -15.58 -26.18 31.16
C GLN A 368 -15.47 -25.24 32.36
N SER A 369 -14.23 -25.02 32.78
CA SER A 369 -13.80 -24.05 33.77
C SER A 369 -12.66 -23.21 33.21
N VAL A 370 -12.45 -22.02 33.79
CA VAL A 370 -11.28 -21.19 33.51
C VAL A 370 -10.44 -21.10 34.77
N VAL A 371 -9.19 -21.55 34.68
CA VAL A 371 -8.16 -21.31 35.69
C VAL A 371 -7.55 -19.94 35.40
N VAL A 372 -7.82 -18.99 36.29
CA VAL A 372 -7.22 -17.66 36.26
C VAL A 372 -5.92 -17.72 37.06
N THR A 373 -4.81 -17.41 36.40
CA THR A 373 -3.46 -17.46 36.99
C THR A 373 -2.87 -16.06 37.08
N ALA A 374 -2.36 -15.73 38.25
CA ALA A 374 -1.63 -14.51 38.51
C ALA A 374 -0.13 -14.66 38.20
N ALA A 375 0.56 -13.54 38.02
CA ALA A 375 1.99 -13.48 37.72
C ALA A 375 2.89 -14.12 38.81
N ASP A 376 2.39 -14.24 40.04
CA ASP A 376 3.05 -14.95 41.14
C ASP A 376 2.68 -16.45 41.20
N ALA A 377 2.07 -16.98 40.14
CA ALA A 377 1.57 -18.34 39.98
C ALA A 377 0.42 -18.74 40.92
N VAL A 378 -0.23 -17.77 41.60
CA VAL A 378 -1.47 -18.06 42.34
C VAL A 378 -2.60 -18.31 41.34
N THR A 379 -3.31 -19.42 41.50
CA THR A 379 -4.41 -19.82 40.62
C THR A 379 -5.76 -19.82 41.31
N LYS A 380 -6.81 -19.52 40.53
CA LYS A 380 -8.22 -19.62 40.93
C LYS A 380 -9.03 -20.21 39.80
N THR A 381 -9.74 -21.29 40.08
CA THR A 381 -10.62 -21.94 39.10
C THR A 381 -12.05 -21.40 39.21
N PHE A 382 -12.61 -21.00 38.08
CA PHE A 382 -13.98 -20.55 37.95
C PHE A 382 -14.72 -21.46 36.97
N ALA A 383 -15.69 -22.22 37.47
CA ALA A 383 -16.57 -23.03 36.63
C ALA A 383 -17.44 -22.15 35.72
N TYR A 384 -17.97 -22.73 34.64
CA TYR A 384 -18.90 -22.05 33.73
C TYR A 384 -20.01 -21.27 34.45
N ASP A 385 -20.73 -21.92 35.37
CA ASP A 385 -21.82 -21.29 36.13
C ASP A 385 -21.34 -20.05 36.90
N ARG A 386 -20.10 -20.07 37.39
CA ARG A 386 -19.54 -18.94 38.11
C ARG A 386 -19.22 -17.76 37.20
N LEU A 387 -18.82 -18.02 35.96
CA LEU A 387 -18.47 -16.99 34.99
C LEU A 387 -19.69 -16.43 34.25
N VAL A 388 -20.71 -17.26 34.05
CA VAL A 388 -21.86 -16.97 33.19
C VAL A 388 -23.14 -16.69 33.97
N THR A 389 -23.43 -17.48 35.00
CA THR A 389 -24.62 -17.30 35.86
C THR A 389 -24.29 -16.66 37.20
N PHE A 390 -23.00 -16.37 37.43
CA PHE A 390 -22.46 -15.75 38.64
C PHE A 390 -22.71 -16.57 39.91
N ALA A 391 -22.92 -17.88 39.76
CA ALA A 391 -23.19 -18.78 40.86
C ALA A 391 -22.03 -18.76 41.89
N GLY A 392 -22.38 -18.59 43.15
CA GLY A 392 -21.41 -18.55 44.26
C GLY A 392 -20.69 -17.22 44.44
N PHE A 393 -21.02 -16.18 43.66
CA PHE A 393 -20.71 -14.80 44.05
C PHE A 393 -21.82 -14.24 44.95
N GLU A 394 -21.44 -13.30 45.81
CA GLU A 394 -22.35 -12.44 46.56
C GLU A 394 -22.00 -10.98 46.27
N MET A 395 -23.01 -10.09 46.29
CA MET A 395 -22.82 -8.65 46.13
C MET A 395 -23.12 -7.94 47.44
N TYR A 396 -22.31 -6.96 47.80
CA TYR A 396 -22.48 -6.16 49.01
C TYR A 396 -22.53 -4.69 48.64
N ARG A 397 -23.53 -3.97 49.13
CA ARG A 397 -23.58 -2.52 49.02
C ARG A 397 -22.49 -1.89 49.87
N ALA A 398 -21.87 -0.85 49.33
CA ALA A 398 -20.91 -0.01 50.00
C ALA A 398 -21.54 1.35 50.39
N PRO A 399 -21.11 1.96 51.50
CA PRO A 399 -20.15 1.45 52.48
C PRO A 399 -20.79 0.58 53.58
N ASP A 400 -22.10 0.39 53.57
CA ASP A 400 -22.90 -0.20 54.65
C ASP A 400 -22.76 -1.73 54.79
N ASN A 401 -22.14 -2.40 53.81
CA ASN A 401 -21.81 -3.81 53.83
C ASN A 401 -23.04 -4.72 53.91
N VAL A 402 -24.12 -4.31 53.25
CA VAL A 402 -25.39 -5.03 53.20
C VAL A 402 -25.43 -5.95 51.97
N PRO A 403 -25.76 -7.24 52.09
CA PRO A 403 -25.93 -8.13 50.94
C PRO A 403 -27.01 -7.62 49.98
N VAL A 404 -26.74 -7.70 48.68
CA VAL A 404 -27.65 -7.33 47.59
C VAL A 404 -27.83 -8.56 46.70
N ALA A 405 -29.08 -8.92 46.38
CA ALA A 405 -29.33 -10.00 45.44
C ALA A 405 -29.04 -9.55 44.00
N PHE A 406 -28.51 -10.44 43.16
CA PHE A 406 -28.28 -10.12 41.74
C PHE A 406 -29.54 -9.70 41.00
N SER A 407 -30.72 -10.20 41.41
CA SER A 407 -32.01 -9.79 40.87
C SER A 407 -32.37 -8.33 41.13
N ASP A 408 -31.72 -7.70 42.10
CA ASP A 408 -31.98 -6.33 42.51
C ASP A 408 -31.02 -5.33 41.84
N LEU A 409 -30.02 -5.83 41.10
CA LEU A 409 -29.08 -4.99 40.34
C LEU A 409 -29.74 -4.47 39.07
N VAL A 410 -29.47 -3.20 38.75
CA VAL A 410 -30.09 -2.53 37.61
C VAL A 410 -29.31 -2.79 36.32
N GLY A 411 -27.99 -2.96 36.44
CA GLY A 411 -27.08 -3.13 35.31
C GLY A 411 -26.79 -4.60 34.98
N PRO A 412 -26.38 -4.89 33.74
CA PRO A 412 -25.78 -6.18 33.44
C PRO A 412 -24.50 -6.35 34.26
N VAL A 413 -24.27 -7.58 34.71
CA VAL A 413 -23.06 -7.98 35.44
C VAL A 413 -22.20 -8.88 34.55
N ALA A 414 -20.88 -8.80 34.70
CA ALA A 414 -19.96 -9.73 34.04
C ALA A 414 -18.71 -10.01 34.88
N CYS A 415 -18.10 -11.18 34.68
CA CYS A 415 -16.72 -11.44 35.08
C CYS A 415 -15.78 -10.81 34.05
N VAL A 416 -14.95 -9.86 34.49
CA VAL A 416 -14.16 -8.99 33.63
C VAL A 416 -12.70 -9.05 34.04
N LEU A 417 -11.80 -9.10 33.06
CA LEU A 417 -10.41 -8.71 33.25
C LEU A 417 -10.31 -7.19 33.05
N VAL A 418 -10.23 -6.49 34.18
CA VAL A 418 -10.08 -5.04 34.26
C VAL A 418 -8.68 -4.67 33.79
N TYR A 419 -8.59 -3.73 32.86
CA TYR A 419 -7.35 -3.13 32.38
C TYR A 419 -7.26 -1.63 32.65
N GLU A 420 -8.36 -0.99 33.06
CA GLU A 420 -8.41 0.43 33.40
C GLU A 420 -9.19 0.66 34.70
N ASN A 421 -8.59 1.38 35.65
CA ASN A 421 -9.23 1.82 36.89
C ASN A 421 -8.69 3.21 37.24
N PRO A 422 -9.32 4.30 36.78
CA PRO A 422 -8.75 5.65 36.88
C PRO A 422 -8.49 6.12 38.32
N ALA A 423 -9.30 5.66 39.27
CA ALA A 423 -9.14 5.99 40.70
C ALA A 423 -8.08 5.13 41.42
N GLY A 424 -7.79 3.94 40.88
CA GLY A 424 -6.65 3.11 41.26
C GLY A 424 -6.80 2.27 42.55
N ALA A 425 -7.93 2.30 43.26
CA ALA A 425 -8.07 1.48 44.47
C ALA A 425 -8.38 0.02 44.16
N VAL A 426 -9.16 -0.24 43.10
CA VAL A 426 -9.48 -1.60 42.66
C VAL A 426 -8.27 -2.26 42.03
N MET A 427 -7.52 -1.53 41.19
CA MET A 427 -6.29 -2.01 40.58
C MET A 427 -5.16 -1.00 40.80
N PRO A 428 -4.49 -1.06 41.97
CA PRO A 428 -3.27 -0.30 42.19
C PRO A 428 -2.18 -0.66 41.18
N VAL A 429 -1.23 0.25 40.94
CA VAL A 429 -0.16 0.09 39.93
C VAL A 429 0.66 -1.19 40.15
N ASP A 430 0.91 -1.60 41.39
CA ASP A 430 1.65 -2.82 41.75
C ASP A 430 0.81 -4.11 41.65
N LYS A 431 -0.48 -3.99 41.32
CA LYS A 431 -1.46 -5.08 41.21
C LYS A 431 -2.08 -5.22 39.81
N GLY A 432 -1.60 -4.44 38.85
CA GLY A 432 -1.91 -4.57 37.43
C GLY A 432 -0.98 -5.57 36.70
N PRO A 433 -0.98 -5.57 35.35
CA PRO A 433 -1.79 -4.73 34.47
C PRO A 433 -3.24 -5.21 34.31
N LEU A 434 -3.56 -6.42 34.76
CA LEU A 434 -4.91 -6.98 34.68
C LEU A 434 -5.39 -7.46 36.05
N ARG A 435 -6.68 -7.26 36.32
CA ARG A 435 -7.34 -7.77 37.53
C ARG A 435 -8.65 -8.44 37.17
N PHE A 436 -8.87 -9.64 37.70
CA PHE A 436 -10.18 -10.29 37.64
C PHE A 436 -11.13 -9.67 38.68
N CYS A 437 -12.28 -9.20 38.21
CA CYS A 437 -13.35 -8.67 39.04
C CYS A 437 -14.72 -9.04 38.47
N LEU A 438 -15.73 -9.07 39.34
CA LEU A 438 -17.11 -8.95 38.93
C LEU A 438 -17.43 -7.46 38.79
N VAL A 439 -17.98 -7.06 37.64
CA VAL A 439 -18.28 -5.66 37.32
C VAL A 439 -19.77 -5.53 37.06
N ASP A 440 -20.38 -4.53 37.67
CA ASP A 440 -21.76 -4.13 37.41
C ASP A 440 -21.74 -2.90 36.49
N ALA A 441 -22.35 -2.99 35.30
CA ALA A 441 -22.36 -1.88 34.36
C ALA A 441 -23.24 -0.69 34.82
N ALA A 442 -24.09 -0.85 35.84
CA ALA A 442 -24.84 0.26 36.41
C ALA A 442 -23.93 1.17 37.25
N ALA A 443 -23.66 2.38 36.75
CA ALA A 443 -22.94 3.41 37.49
C ALA A 443 -23.63 3.86 38.80
N ALA A 444 -24.91 3.55 38.97
CA ALA A 444 -25.69 3.91 40.15
C ALA A 444 -25.50 2.93 41.32
N ASP A 445 -25.10 1.69 41.05
CA ASP A 445 -25.00 0.64 42.05
C ASP A 445 -23.61 0.67 42.69
N SER A 446 -23.56 1.03 43.99
CA SER A 446 -22.33 1.01 44.79
C SER A 446 -22.10 -0.37 45.39
N VAL A 447 -22.02 -1.41 44.56
CA VAL A 447 -21.88 -2.80 45.01
C VAL A 447 -20.48 -3.35 44.74
N VAL A 448 -20.05 -4.30 45.57
CA VAL A 448 -18.76 -4.98 45.46
C VAL A 448 -18.92 -6.48 45.57
N MET A 449 -18.05 -7.22 44.89
CA MET A 449 -18.07 -8.68 44.89
C MET A 449 -17.56 -9.28 46.20
N SER A 450 -18.09 -10.45 46.56
CA SER A 450 -17.64 -11.29 47.65
C SER A 450 -17.66 -12.78 47.22
N PRO A 451 -16.68 -13.59 47.67
CA PRO A 451 -15.58 -13.21 48.54
C PRO A 451 -14.46 -12.51 47.74
N GLY A 452 -13.86 -11.48 48.34
CA GLY A 452 -12.81 -10.71 47.68
C GLY A 452 -11.53 -11.50 47.37
N GLY A 453 -11.38 -12.70 47.96
CA GLY A 453 -10.32 -13.63 47.60
C GLY A 453 -10.44 -14.21 46.19
N ASP A 454 -11.55 -13.98 45.50
CA ASP A 454 -11.73 -14.33 44.09
C ASP A 454 -11.43 -13.17 43.15
N SER A 455 -11.12 -11.98 43.68
CA SER A 455 -10.56 -10.90 42.88
C SER A 455 -9.06 -11.08 42.74
N VAL A 456 -8.65 -11.76 41.66
CA VAL A 456 -7.26 -12.08 41.35
C VAL A 456 -6.57 -10.86 40.74
N SER A 457 -5.52 -10.35 41.39
CA SER A 457 -4.67 -9.27 40.86
C SER A 457 -3.53 -9.81 39.99
N SER A 458 -2.97 -8.96 39.13
CA SER A 458 -1.84 -9.30 38.27
C SER A 458 -2.06 -10.57 37.45
N VAL A 459 -3.26 -10.73 36.90
CA VAL A 459 -3.61 -11.87 36.03
C VAL A 459 -2.74 -11.81 34.78
N ASN A 460 -2.12 -12.93 34.43
CA ASN A 460 -1.34 -13.07 33.21
C ASN A 460 -1.70 -14.32 32.40
N GLU A 461 -2.56 -15.20 32.92
CA GLU A 461 -2.98 -16.39 32.20
C GLU A 461 -4.44 -16.79 32.50
N LEU A 462 -5.13 -17.25 31.47
CA LEU A 462 -6.42 -17.95 31.53
C LEU A 462 -6.24 -19.33 30.90
N ASN A 463 -6.37 -20.40 31.67
CA ASN A 463 -6.35 -21.76 31.12
C ASN A 463 -7.76 -22.34 31.14
N VAL A 464 -8.31 -22.60 29.95
CA VAL A 464 -9.61 -23.26 29.80
C VAL A 464 -9.39 -24.76 29.96
N VAL A 465 -10.14 -25.35 30.89
CA VAL A 465 -10.00 -26.75 31.29
C VAL A 465 -11.37 -27.43 31.40
N GLY A 466 -11.41 -28.72 31.13
CA GLY A 466 -12.43 -29.64 31.64
C GLY A 466 -12.99 -30.61 30.60
N PRO A 467 -13.89 -31.51 31.04
CA PRO A 467 -13.79 -32.32 32.27
C PRO A 467 -12.55 -33.22 32.32
#